data_AF-A0A0Q8WIA3-F1
#
_entry.id   AF-A0A0Q8WIA3-F1
#
_cell.length_a   1.000
_cell.length_b   1.000
_cell.length_c   1.000
_cell.angle_alpha   90.00
_cell.angle_beta   90.00
_cell.angle_gamma   90.00
#
_symmetry.space_group_name_H-M   'P 1'
#
loop_
_entity.id
_entity.type
_entity.pdbx_description
1 polymer ?
#
loop_
_entity_poly.entity_id
_entity_poly.type
_entity_poly.pdbx_seq_one_letter_code
_entity_poly.pdbx_strand_id
1 'polypeptide(L)'
;MNAPQEQDTTDMAIVLYTVLGGAECALTKAALAQRGLQYAERSAMDYAPALARKGYDFAPVVTVAVENELIAWTGHRPDLIELLADLLDTGLVDADGLRERDAAEEAVLTRFQVVLQLRDHQANAQDFFAEHGDQPLYRGRDLLNWLGY
;
A
#
# COMPACT_ATOMS: atom_id res chain seq x y z
N MET A 1 31.45 3.60 -24.05
CA MET A 1 31.10 4.24 -22.77
C MET A 1 29.58 4.26 -22.76
N ASN A 2 28.96 3.27 -22.10
CA ASN A 2 27.51 3.22 -21.99
C ASN A 2 27.08 4.13 -20.84
N ALA A 3 26.05 4.93 -21.10
CA ALA A 3 25.44 5.81 -20.11
C ALA A 3 24.98 5.01 -18.88
N PRO A 4 25.02 5.59 -17.67
CA PRO A 4 24.36 5.00 -16.53
C PRO A 4 22.86 4.92 -16.85
N GLN A 5 22.28 3.72 -16.76
CA GLN A 5 20.84 3.55 -16.76
C GLN A 5 20.30 4.32 -15.56
N GLU A 6 19.60 5.42 -15.85
CA GLU A 6 18.84 6.19 -14.87
C GLU A 6 17.87 5.22 -14.19
N GLN A 7 17.86 5.29 -12.87
CA GLN A 7 17.05 4.43 -12.00
C GLN A 7 15.59 4.53 -12.46
N ASP A 8 15.01 3.38 -12.83
CA ASP A 8 13.57 3.20 -12.89
C ASP A 8 13.08 3.22 -11.42
N THR A 9 13.12 4.40 -10.79
CA THR A 9 12.39 4.63 -9.56
C THR A 9 10.94 4.59 -9.96
N THR A 10 10.27 3.47 -9.68
CA THR A 10 8.81 3.39 -9.68
C THR A 10 8.30 4.64 -8.99
N ASP A 11 7.68 5.56 -9.74
CA ASP A 11 7.29 6.88 -9.25
C ASP A 11 6.11 6.69 -8.29
N MET A 12 6.42 6.33 -7.05
CA MET A 12 5.43 6.08 -6.02
C MET A 12 5.22 7.37 -5.21
N ALA A 13 4.18 8.11 -5.56
CA ALA A 13 3.87 9.38 -4.93
C ALA A 13 2.86 9.21 -3.78
N ILE A 14 3.28 9.49 -2.55
CA ILE A 14 2.40 9.52 -1.37
C ILE A 14 1.74 10.89 -1.25
N VAL A 15 0.42 10.92 -1.10
CA VAL A 15 -0.37 12.10 -0.73
C VAL A 15 -1.14 11.82 0.55
N LEU A 16 -1.00 12.72 1.53
CA LEU A 16 -1.72 12.68 2.79
C LEU A 16 -2.74 13.81 2.84
N TYR A 17 -4.02 13.45 2.89
CA TYR A 17 -5.12 14.39 3.07
C TYR A 17 -5.44 14.53 4.56
N THR A 18 -5.39 15.76 5.09
CA THR A 18 -5.52 16.03 6.52
C THR A 18 -6.58 17.08 6.83
N VAL A 19 -6.98 17.16 8.10
CA VAL A 19 -7.73 18.29 8.65
C VAL A 19 -6.92 18.97 9.75
N LEU A 20 -7.12 20.27 9.93
CA LEU A 20 -6.44 21.04 10.97
C LEU A 20 -6.85 20.52 12.36
N GLY A 21 -5.86 20.27 13.23
CA GLY A 21 -6.09 19.83 14.61
C GLY A 21 -6.56 18.37 14.76
N GLY A 22 -6.56 17.58 13.69
CA GLY A 22 -6.91 16.15 13.77
C GLY A 22 -5.83 15.33 14.48
N ALA A 23 -6.19 14.66 15.59
CA ALA A 23 -5.26 13.82 16.35
C ALA A 23 -4.70 12.66 15.51
N GLU A 24 -5.55 11.96 14.75
CA GLU A 24 -5.12 10.90 13.85
C GLU A 24 -4.25 11.41 12.69
N CYS A 25 -4.50 12.63 12.22
CA CYS A 25 -3.63 13.27 11.22
C CYS A 25 -2.22 13.46 11.79
N ALA A 26 -2.10 13.95 13.03
CA ALA A 26 -0.81 14.11 13.69
C ALA A 26 -0.07 12.76 13.90
N LEU A 27 -0.79 11.72 14.35
CA LEU A 27 -0.23 10.38 14.51
C LEU A 27 0.25 9.79 13.18
N THR A 28 -0.54 9.96 12.11
CA THR A 28 -0.20 9.47 10.77
C THR A 28 1.03 10.18 10.21
N LYS A 29 1.12 11.50 10.36
CA LYS A 29 2.32 12.27 9.98
C LYS A 29 3.57 11.80 10.74
N ALA A 30 3.42 11.58 12.05
CA ALA A 30 4.53 11.11 12.88
C ALA A 30 5.01 9.72 12.46
N ALA A 31 4.08 8.79 12.18
CA ALA A 31 4.42 7.45 11.71
C ALA A 31 5.11 7.46 10.32
N LEU A 32 4.61 8.27 9.37
CA LEU A 32 5.27 8.45 8.07
C LEU A 32 6.68 9.01 8.24
N ALA A 33 6.84 10.04 9.08
CA ALA A 33 8.15 10.65 9.35
C ALA A 33 9.13 9.70 10.04
N GLN A 34 8.68 8.87 10.98
CA GLN A 34 9.50 7.85 11.65
C GLN A 34 10.06 6.82 10.66
N ARG A 35 9.35 6.55 9.57
CA ARG A 35 9.78 5.66 8.48
C ARG A 35 10.54 6.40 7.38
N GLY A 36 10.80 7.70 7.53
CA GLY A 36 11.50 8.52 6.53
C GLY A 36 10.69 8.78 5.24
N LEU A 37 9.39 8.52 5.25
CA LEU A 37 8.53 8.62 4.07
C LEU A 37 8.19 10.08 3.75
N GLN A 38 8.49 10.48 2.51
CA GLN A 38 8.13 11.79 1.98
C GLN A 38 6.71 11.76 1.43
N TYR A 39 5.93 12.80 1.67
CA TYR A 39 4.55 12.89 1.19
C TYR A 39 4.17 14.34 0.86
N ALA A 40 3.25 14.49 -0.10
CA ALA A 40 2.57 15.74 -0.34
C ALA A 40 1.37 15.86 0.61
N GLU A 41 1.34 16.90 1.45
CA GLU A 41 0.16 17.18 2.27
C GLU A 41 -0.89 17.99 1.48
N ARG A 42 -2.16 17.64 1.66
CA ARG A 42 -3.33 18.32 1.10
C ARG A 42 -4.43 18.46 2.15
N SER A 43 -5.23 19.52 2.04
CA SER A 43 -6.44 19.69 2.85
C SER A 43 -7.50 18.68 2.40
N ALA A 44 -7.99 17.83 3.30
CA ALA A 44 -9.11 16.95 3.01
C ALA A 44 -10.40 17.73 2.70
N MET A 45 -10.55 18.95 3.24
CA MET A 45 -11.73 19.80 2.96
C MET A 45 -11.76 20.27 1.52
N ASP A 46 -10.60 20.64 0.94
CA ASP A 46 -10.51 21.12 -0.44
C ASP A 46 -10.82 20.00 -1.45
N TYR A 47 -10.63 18.75 -1.05
CA TYR A 47 -10.81 17.55 -1.88
C TYR A 47 -12.03 16.71 -1.46
N ALA A 48 -12.86 17.19 -0.54
CA ALA A 48 -13.95 16.40 0.06
C ALA A 48 -14.87 15.72 -0.99
N PRO A 49 -15.32 16.39 -2.08
CA PRO A 49 -16.14 15.72 -3.08
C PRO A 49 -15.43 14.59 -3.83
N ALA A 50 -14.11 14.69 -4.02
CA ALA A 50 -13.32 13.67 -4.70
C ALA A 50 -13.05 12.47 -3.79
N LEU A 51 -12.77 12.73 -2.50
CA LEU A 51 -12.57 11.71 -1.48
C LEU A 51 -13.86 10.92 -1.21
N ALA A 52 -14.99 11.61 -1.05
CA ALA A 52 -16.29 10.98 -0.81
C ALA A 52 -16.72 10.06 -1.97
N ARG A 53 -16.45 10.44 -3.24
CA ARG A 53 -16.71 9.58 -4.42
C ARG A 53 -15.93 8.27 -4.40
N LYS A 54 -14.80 8.23 -3.69
CA LYS A 54 -13.98 7.03 -3.49
C LYS A 54 -14.29 6.30 -2.18
N GLY A 55 -15.30 6.77 -1.42
CA GLY A 55 -15.70 6.18 -0.14
C GLY A 55 -14.87 6.63 1.06
N TYR A 56 -14.13 7.74 0.94
CA TYR A 56 -13.36 8.30 2.05
C TYR A 56 -14.05 9.55 2.60
N ASP A 57 -14.78 9.38 3.70
CA ASP A 57 -15.57 10.45 4.33
C ASP A 57 -14.84 11.17 5.47
N PHE A 58 -13.72 10.60 5.95
CA PHE A 58 -12.99 11.10 7.12
C PHE A 58 -11.49 11.20 6.83
N ALA A 59 -10.83 12.17 7.46
CA ALA A 59 -9.39 12.32 7.41
C ALA A 59 -8.75 11.72 8.68
N PRO A 60 -7.49 11.24 8.62
CA PRO A 60 -6.58 11.31 7.48
C PRO A 60 -6.91 10.30 6.38
N VAL A 61 -6.65 10.66 5.12
CA VAL A 61 -6.64 9.72 3.99
C VAL A 61 -5.23 9.67 3.43
N VAL A 62 -4.65 8.48 3.37
CA VAL A 62 -3.38 8.25 2.68
C VAL A 62 -3.68 7.68 1.31
N THR A 63 -3.06 8.22 0.28
CA THR A 63 -3.13 7.67 -1.08
C THR A 63 -1.73 7.54 -1.65
N VAL A 64 -1.45 6.44 -2.33
CA VAL A 64 -0.18 6.17 -3.00
C VAL A 64 -0.49 5.74 -4.43
N ALA A 65 0.02 6.49 -5.40
CA ALA A 65 -0.02 6.06 -6.79
C ALA A 65 1.13 5.07 -7.00
N VAL A 66 0.83 3.87 -7.49
CA VAL A 66 1.81 2.81 -7.72
C VAL A 66 1.53 2.20 -9.09
N GLU A 67 2.39 2.49 -10.07
CA GLU A 67 2.19 2.16 -11.49
C GLU A 67 0.76 2.48 -11.98
N ASN A 68 -0.09 1.47 -12.16
CA ASN A 68 -1.46 1.57 -12.66
C ASN A 68 -2.53 1.44 -11.55
N GLU A 69 -2.13 1.43 -10.29
CA GLU A 69 -2.99 1.28 -9.11
C GLU A 69 -2.92 2.51 -8.20
N LEU A 70 -4.04 2.78 -7.51
CA LEU A 70 -4.09 3.73 -6.42
C LEU A 70 -4.39 2.98 -5.12
N ILE A 71 -3.37 2.88 -4.27
CA ILE A 71 -3.46 2.32 -2.93
C ILE A 71 -3.99 3.43 -2.03
N ALA A 72 -5.03 3.18 -1.25
CA ALA A 72 -5.56 4.20 -0.35
C ALA A 72 -6.30 3.63 0.86
N TRP A 73 -6.18 4.32 1.99
CA TRP A 73 -6.89 4.01 3.23
C TRP A 73 -7.19 5.27 4.04
N THR A 74 -8.07 5.13 5.02
CA THR A 74 -8.46 6.19 5.96
C THR A 74 -8.01 5.84 7.39
N GLY A 75 -7.84 6.87 8.23
CA GLY A 75 -7.51 6.74 9.64
C GLY A 75 -6.01 6.48 9.90
N HIS A 76 -5.63 6.49 11.17
CA HIS A 76 -4.27 6.16 11.57
C HIS A 76 -4.03 4.65 11.56
N ARG A 77 -3.25 4.17 10.57
CA ARG A 77 -2.93 2.75 10.37
C ARG A 77 -1.42 2.53 10.34
N PRO A 78 -0.77 2.42 11.52
CA PRO A 78 0.69 2.26 11.60
C PRO A 78 1.18 0.96 10.94
N ASP A 79 0.34 -0.08 10.92
CA ASP A 79 0.56 -1.34 10.23
C ASP A 79 0.64 -1.18 8.71
N LEU A 80 -0.27 -0.42 8.10
CA LEU A 80 -0.21 -0.14 6.65
C LEU A 80 0.93 0.80 6.28
N ILE A 81 1.32 1.71 7.18
CA ILE A 81 2.47 2.60 6.98
C ILE A 81 3.78 1.81 6.99
N GLU A 82 3.89 0.79 7.84
CA GLU A 82 5.00 -0.14 7.85
C GLU A 82 5.09 -0.92 6.53
N LEU A 83 3.99 -1.53 6.09
CA LEU A 83 3.96 -2.23 4.80
C LEU A 83 4.27 -1.29 3.62
N LEU A 84 3.78 -0.04 3.64
CA LEU A 84 4.11 0.94 2.62
C LEU A 84 5.62 1.26 2.60
N ALA A 85 6.25 1.39 3.76
CA ALA A 85 7.69 1.65 3.83
C ALA A 85 8.48 0.50 3.21
N ASP A 86 8.12 -0.74 3.55
CA ASP A 86 8.78 -1.93 3.02
C ASP A 86 8.52 -2.07 1.51
N LEU A 87 7.32 -1.73 1.02
CA LEU A 87 7.01 -1.68 -0.41
C LEU A 87 7.88 -0.66 -1.16
N LEU A 88 8.12 0.52 -0.58
CA LEU A 88 8.93 1.57 -1.20
C LEU A 88 10.42 1.23 -1.20
N ASP A 89 10.89 0.45 -0.21
CA ASP A 89 12.28 -0.01 -0.12
C ASP A 89 12.55 -1.17 -1.09
N THR A 90 11.63 -2.13 -1.17
CA THR A 90 11.80 -3.37 -1.93
C THR A 90 11.23 -3.31 -3.35
N GLY A 91 10.30 -2.39 -3.62
CA GLY A 91 9.59 -2.29 -4.88
C GLY A 91 8.43 -3.28 -5.00
N LEU A 92 7.71 -3.18 -6.12
CA LEU A 92 6.66 -4.14 -6.45
C LEU A 92 7.25 -5.51 -6.77
N VAL A 93 6.54 -6.56 -6.36
CA VAL A 93 6.86 -7.92 -6.77
C VAL A 93 6.50 -8.15 -8.25
N ASP A 94 7.50 -8.56 -9.04
CA ASP A 94 7.29 -8.99 -10.42
C ASP A 94 6.38 -10.23 -10.52
N ALA A 95 5.83 -10.50 -11.71
CA ALA A 95 4.92 -11.64 -11.94
C ALA A 95 5.49 -12.99 -11.47
N ASP A 96 6.81 -13.18 -11.56
CA ASP A 96 7.53 -14.39 -11.14
C ASP A 96 8.24 -14.24 -9.79
N GLY A 97 8.07 -13.10 -9.11
CA GLY A 97 8.84 -12.71 -7.92
C GLY A 97 8.51 -13.47 -6.64
N LEU A 98 7.45 -14.29 -6.63
CA LEU A 98 7.07 -15.12 -5.47
C LEU A 98 7.63 -16.55 -5.51
N ARG A 99 8.55 -16.86 -6.43
CA ARG A 99 9.14 -18.21 -6.55
C ARG A 99 10.13 -18.56 -5.43
N GLU A 100 10.86 -17.57 -4.93
CA GLU A 100 11.83 -17.77 -3.85
C GLU A 100 11.14 -17.54 -2.50
N ARG A 101 10.93 -18.61 -1.74
CA ARG A 101 10.13 -18.60 -0.50
C ARG A 101 10.54 -17.49 0.46
N ASP A 102 11.82 -17.38 0.79
CA ASP A 102 12.31 -16.42 1.78
C ASP A 102 12.05 -14.96 1.35
N ALA A 103 12.22 -14.67 0.05
CA ALA A 103 11.91 -13.36 -0.51
C ALA A 103 10.39 -13.10 -0.57
N ALA A 104 9.62 -14.14 -0.93
CA ALA A 104 8.17 -14.07 -1.05
C ALA A 104 7.48 -13.88 0.30
N GLU A 105 8.01 -14.43 1.40
CA GLU A 105 7.46 -14.26 2.74
C GLU A 105 7.54 -12.81 3.23
N GLU A 106 8.63 -12.10 2.91
CA GLU A 106 8.87 -10.73 3.35
C GLU A 106 8.38 -9.66 2.36
N ALA A 107 8.06 -10.05 1.13
CA ALA A 107 7.53 -9.15 0.12
C ALA A 107 6.22 -8.48 0.57
N VAL A 108 6.00 -7.23 0.12
CA VAL A 108 4.73 -6.53 0.29
C VAL A 108 3.95 -6.60 -1.02
N LEU A 109 2.70 -7.05 -0.92
CA LEU A 109 1.80 -7.22 -2.05
C LEU A 109 0.69 -6.16 -1.99
N THR A 110 0.39 -5.56 -3.13
CA THR A 110 -0.87 -4.81 -3.28
C THR A 110 -2.05 -5.76 -3.30
N ARG A 111 -3.22 -5.26 -2.94
CA ARG A 111 -4.47 -6.01 -3.06
C ARG A 111 -4.67 -6.57 -4.48
N PHE A 112 -4.32 -5.80 -5.52
CA PHE A 112 -4.39 -6.27 -6.89
C PHE A 112 -3.46 -7.47 -7.15
N GLN A 113 -2.20 -7.41 -6.69
CA GLN A 113 -1.26 -8.54 -6.80
C GLN A 113 -1.79 -9.78 -6.07
N VAL A 114 -2.37 -9.62 -4.88
CA VAL A 114 -3.03 -10.73 -4.16
C VAL A 114 -4.15 -11.36 -5.00
N VAL A 115 -5.02 -10.55 -5.62
CA VAL A 115 -6.09 -11.06 -6.49
C VAL A 115 -5.53 -11.84 -7.68
N LEU A 116 -4.47 -11.34 -8.33
CA LEU A 116 -3.83 -12.04 -9.45
C LEU A 116 -3.27 -13.39 -9.01
N GLN A 117 -2.53 -13.42 -7.90
CA GLN A 117 -1.92 -14.64 -7.38
C GLN A 117 -2.98 -15.67 -6.99
N LEU A 118 -4.05 -15.26 -6.30
CA LEU A 118 -5.15 -16.15 -5.94
C LEU A 118 -5.86 -16.69 -7.18
N ARG A 119 -6.05 -15.88 -8.22
CA ARG A 119 -6.62 -16.31 -9.50
C ARG A 119 -5.76 -17.37 -10.18
N ASP A 120 -4.44 -17.21 -10.18
CA ASP A 120 -3.51 -18.16 -10.78
C ASP A 120 -3.52 -19.51 -10.03
N HIS A 121 -3.78 -19.49 -8.72
CA HIS A 121 -3.99 -20.68 -7.89
C HIS A 121 -5.43 -21.21 -7.89
N GLN A 122 -6.32 -20.65 -8.72
CA GLN A 122 -7.75 -20.99 -8.77
C GLN A 122 -8.48 -20.85 -7.42
N ALA A 123 -7.99 -19.96 -6.56
CA ALA A 123 -8.54 -19.68 -5.24
C ALA A 123 -9.45 -18.44 -5.25
N ASN A 124 -10.36 -18.36 -4.28
CA ASN A 124 -11.30 -17.26 -4.16
C ASN A 124 -10.73 -16.12 -3.31
N ALA A 125 -10.52 -14.96 -3.93
CA ALA A 125 -10.01 -13.77 -3.25
C ALA A 125 -10.92 -13.26 -2.12
N GLN A 126 -12.24 -13.46 -2.24
CA GLN A 126 -13.17 -13.01 -1.20
C GLN A 126 -13.00 -13.79 0.11
N ASP A 127 -12.66 -15.07 0.03
CA ASP A 127 -12.45 -15.89 1.23
C ASP A 127 -11.17 -15.45 1.96
N PHE A 128 -10.10 -15.18 1.19
CA PHE A 128 -8.87 -14.61 1.74
C PHE A 128 -9.12 -13.26 2.44
N PHE A 129 -9.84 -12.33 1.80
CA PHE A 129 -10.14 -11.01 2.38
C PHE A 129 -11.08 -11.07 3.58
N ALA A 130 -11.98 -12.05 3.64
CA ALA A 130 -12.82 -12.27 4.80
C ALA A 130 -12.00 -12.68 6.04
N GLU A 131 -10.91 -13.41 5.84
CA GLU A 131 -10.02 -13.88 6.92
C GLU A 131 -8.94 -12.87 7.30
N HIS A 132 -8.38 -12.13 6.34
CA HIS A 132 -7.23 -11.24 6.54
C HIS A 132 -7.60 -9.74 6.54
N GLY A 133 -8.87 -9.43 6.29
CA GLY A 133 -9.39 -8.09 6.12
C GLY A 133 -9.22 -7.58 4.67
N ASP A 134 -10.13 -6.70 4.25
CA ASP A 134 -10.10 -6.03 2.93
C ASP A 134 -9.23 -4.77 3.00
N GLN A 135 -7.92 -4.99 3.00
CA GLN A 135 -6.88 -3.99 3.16
C GLN A 135 -6.18 -3.74 1.83
N PRO A 136 -5.52 -2.58 1.64
CA PRO A 136 -4.89 -2.29 0.35
C PRO A 136 -3.49 -2.92 0.19
N LEU A 137 -2.86 -3.36 1.29
CA LEU A 137 -1.52 -3.96 1.34
C LEU A 137 -1.52 -5.22 2.22
N TYR A 138 -0.71 -6.21 1.85
CA TYR A 138 -0.54 -7.47 2.57
C TYR A 138 0.92 -7.89 2.62
N ARG A 139 1.30 -8.65 3.66
CA ARG A 139 2.60 -9.33 3.67
C ARG A 139 2.49 -10.63 2.88
N GLY A 140 3.50 -10.96 2.09
CA GLY A 140 3.49 -12.16 1.24
C GLY A 140 3.34 -13.45 2.04
N ARG A 141 3.92 -13.53 3.25
CA ARG A 141 3.69 -14.67 4.17
C ARG A 141 2.22 -14.94 4.47
N ASP A 142 1.37 -13.92 4.55
CA ASP A 142 -0.05 -14.11 4.87
C ASP A 142 -0.75 -14.84 3.72
N LEU A 143 -0.44 -14.44 2.48
CA LEU A 143 -0.93 -15.12 1.27
C LEU A 143 -0.38 -16.55 1.16
N LEU A 144 0.92 -16.74 1.38
CA LEU A 144 1.58 -18.05 1.27
C LEU A 144 1.03 -19.05 2.30
N ASN A 145 0.92 -18.62 3.56
CA ASN A 145 0.36 -19.44 4.63
C ASN A 145 -1.09 -19.85 4.32
N TRP A 146 -1.90 -18.93 3.79
CA TRP A 146 -3.28 -19.21 3.42
C TRP A 146 -3.39 -20.19 2.23
N LEU A 147 -2.49 -20.10 1.25
CA LEU A 147 -2.38 -21.05 0.15
C LEU A 147 -1.80 -22.42 0.57
N GLY A 148 -1.25 -22.53 1.79
CA GLY A 148 -0.70 -23.76 2.35
C GLY A 148 0.76 -24.04 2.02
N TYR A 149 1.56 -22.98 1.75
CA TYR A 149 2.99 -23.07 1.45
C TYR A 149 3.90 -22.99 2.69
#